data_AF-A0A0G1C8G9-F1
#
_entry.id   AF-A0A0G1C8G9-F1
#
_cell.length_a   1.000
_cell.length_b   1.000
_cell.length_c   1.000
_cell.angle_alpha   90.00
_cell.angle_beta   90.00
_cell.angle_gamma   90.00
#
_symmetry.space_group_name_H-M   'P 1'
#
loop_
_entity.id
_entity.type
_entity.pdbx_description
1 polymer ?
#
loop_
_entity_poly.entity_id
_entity_poly.type
_entity_poly.pdbx_seq_one_letter_code
_entity_poly.pdbx_strand_id
1 'polypeptide(L)'
;MAEIQTYQDGTPRGTFSQIKLDDGNKIIISLTQTEIAIFRAGFLGIPKGTLWRQDINTFLDIIYPQGLASKSVDKSVLEISVELATQCTTIKEVKEKF
;
A
#
# COMPACT_ATOMS: atom_id res chain seq x y z
N MET A 1 -3.74 16.45 2.45
CA MET A 1 -4.52 15.39 3.15
C MET A 1 -4.89 14.37 2.08
N ALA A 2 -4.30 13.17 2.13
CA ALA A 2 -4.45 12.17 1.07
C ALA A 2 -5.87 11.58 1.06
N GLU A 3 -6.46 11.49 -0.12
CA GLU A 3 -7.76 10.83 -0.32
C GLU A 3 -7.50 9.31 -0.45
N ILE A 4 -8.10 8.53 0.45
CA ILE A 4 -7.96 7.07 0.50
C ILE A 4 -9.29 6.45 0.08
N GLN A 5 -9.26 5.58 -0.92
CA GLN A 5 -10.41 4.77 -1.32
C GLN A 5 -10.03 3.29 -1.20
N THR A 6 -10.70 2.56 -0.31
CA THR A 6 -10.46 1.13 -0.10
C THR A 6 -11.55 0.30 -0.76
N TYR A 7 -11.14 -0.70 -1.51
CA TYR A 7 -12.00 -1.63 -2.22
C TYR A 7 -11.72 -3.04 -1.69
N GLN A 8 -12.77 -3.67 -1.15
CA GLN A 8 -12.78 -5.08 -0.79
C GLN A 8 -13.60 -5.82 -1.84
N ASP A 9 -12.99 -6.79 -2.51
CA ASP A 9 -13.75 -7.70 -3.35
C ASP A 9 -14.49 -8.70 -2.44
N GLY A 10 -15.74 -9.05 -2.77
CA GLY A 10 -16.54 -10.01 -1.99
C GLY A 10 -15.98 -11.44 -2.05
N THR A 11 -14.98 -11.66 -2.88
CA THR A 11 -14.16 -12.87 -3.00
C THR A 11 -12.80 -12.67 -2.34
N PRO A 12 -12.17 -13.69 -1.71
CA PRO A 12 -10.93 -13.57 -0.94
C PRO A 12 -9.67 -13.36 -1.82
N ARG A 13 -9.83 -12.79 -3.02
CA ARG A 13 -8.78 -12.63 -4.04
C ARG A 13 -7.90 -11.41 -3.82
N GLY A 14 -8.33 -10.46 -2.98
CA GLY A 14 -7.46 -9.39 -2.50
C GLY A 14 -8.22 -8.12 -2.11
N THR A 15 -7.58 -7.32 -1.28
CA THR A 15 -8.06 -5.99 -0.88
C THR A 15 -7.10 -4.96 -1.44
N PHE A 16 -7.59 -3.83 -1.94
CA PHE A 16 -6.72 -2.75 -2.40
C PHE A 16 -7.18 -1.38 -1.94
N SER A 17 -6.22 -0.47 -1.78
CA SER A 17 -6.46 0.92 -1.44
C SER A 17 -5.79 1.82 -2.48
N GLN A 18 -6.56 2.76 -3.02
CA GLN A 18 -6.03 3.83 -3.87
C GLN A 18 -5.75 5.06 -3.03
N ILE A 19 -4.58 5.67 -3.22
CA ILE A 19 -4.15 6.87 -2.52
C ILE A 19 -3.78 7.93 -3.55
N LYS A 20 -4.34 9.14 -3.41
CA LYS A 20 -3.89 10.31 -4.16
C LYS A 20 -2.79 11.01 -3.35
N LEU A 21 -1.60 11.11 -3.94
CA LEU A 21 -0.46 11.83 -3.40
C LEU A 21 -0.60 13.34 -3.64
N ASP A 22 0.16 14.13 -2.89
CA ASP A 22 0.10 15.60 -2.95
C ASP A 22 0.64 16.16 -4.28
N ASP A 23 1.56 15.44 -4.94
CA ASP A 23 2.04 15.75 -6.30
C ASP A 23 1.02 15.47 -7.42
N GLY A 24 -0.19 15.03 -7.05
CA GLY A 24 -1.28 14.71 -7.97
C GLY A 24 -1.21 13.31 -8.57
N ASN A 25 -0.13 12.56 -8.34
CA ASN A 25 -0.08 11.16 -8.72
C ASN A 25 -1.02 10.33 -7.84
N LYS A 26 -1.43 9.19 -8.37
CA LYS A 26 -2.20 8.20 -7.63
C LYS A 26 -1.40 6.91 -7.56
N ILE A 27 -1.51 6.22 -6.45
CA ILE A 27 -0.96 4.88 -6.25
C ILE A 27 -2.06 3.92 -5.81
N ILE A 28 -1.85 2.64 -6.06
CA ILE A 28 -2.74 1.55 -5.66
C ILE A 28 -1.91 0.58 -4.84
N ILE A 29 -2.27 0.39 -3.58
CA ILE A 29 -1.70 -0.63 -2.71
C ILE A 29 -2.63 -1.82 -2.76
N SER A 30 -2.14 -2.95 -3.26
CA SER A 30 -2.89 -4.20 -3.36
C SER A 30 -2.30 -5.21 -2.40
N LEU A 31 -3.17 -5.86 -1.64
CA LEU A 31 -2.86 -6.97 -0.76
C LEU A 31 -3.62 -8.20 -1.24
N THR A 32 -2.87 -9.26 -1.56
CA THR A 32 -3.43 -10.58 -1.87
C THR A 32 -3.17 -11.53 -0.70
N GLN A 33 -3.39 -12.84 -0.88
CA GLN A 33 -3.07 -13.82 0.17
C GLN A 33 -1.56 -14.03 0.35
N THR A 34 -0.75 -13.77 -0.67
CA THR A 34 0.68 -14.09 -0.67
C THR A 34 1.57 -12.87 -0.90
N GLU A 35 1.09 -11.85 -1.60
CA GLU A 35 1.88 -10.68 -1.95
C GLU A 35 1.20 -9.36 -1.56
N ILE A 36 2.04 -8.37 -1.31
CA ILE A 36 1.69 -6.96 -1.27
C ILE A 36 2.41 -6.24 -2.42
N ALA A 37 1.68 -5.38 -3.13
CA ALA A 37 2.21 -4.64 -4.26
C ALA A 37 1.71 -3.20 -4.29
N ILE A 38 2.58 -2.28 -4.69
CA ILE A 38 2.25 -0.88 -4.90
C ILE A 38 2.41 -0.58 -6.38
N PHE A 39 1.34 -0.11 -7.00
CA PHE A 39 1.29 0.30 -8.39
C PHE A 39 1.10 1.79 -8.50
N ARG A 40 1.61 2.40 -9.56
CA ARG A 40 1.16 3.73 -9.95
C ARG A 40 -0.22 3.59 -10.58
N ALA A 41 -1.16 4.47 -10.27
CA ALA A 41 -2.45 4.50 -10.96
C ALA A 41 -2.36 5.39 -12.20
N GLY A 42 -2.85 4.89 -13.33
CA GLY A 42 -3.03 5.60 -14.58
C GLY A 42 -4.38 6.32 -14.65
N PHE A 43 -4.72 6.77 -15.85
CA PHE A 43 -6.03 7.36 -16.14
C PHE A 43 -7.14 6.35 -15.84
N LEU A 44 -8.22 6.79 -15.18
CA LEU A 44 -9.33 5.95 -14.68
C LEU A 44 -8.98 4.97 -13.53
N GLY A 45 -7.86 5.15 -12.83
CA GLY A 45 -7.52 4.31 -11.68
C GLY A 45 -7.00 2.91 -12.05
N ILE A 46 -6.58 2.74 -13.31
CA ILE A 46 -6.00 1.48 -13.79
C ILE A 46 -4.54 1.39 -13.35
N PRO A 47 -4.07 0.27 -12.76
CA PRO A 47 -2.65 0.08 -12.46
C PRO A 47 -1.76 0.27 -13.70
N LYS A 48 -0.81 1.21 -13.62
CA LYS A 48 0.15 1.56 -14.65
C LYS A 48 1.58 1.46 -14.11
N GLY A 49 2.07 0.23 -14.09
CA GLY A 49 3.43 -0.09 -13.67
C GLY A 49 3.59 -0.31 -12.17
N THR A 50 4.49 -1.23 -11.83
CA THR A 50 4.81 -1.61 -10.46
C THR A 50 5.85 -0.66 -9.89
N LEU A 51 5.55 -0.06 -8.75
CA LEU A 51 6.50 0.75 -7.99
C LEU A 51 7.30 -0.13 -7.04
N TRP A 52 6.60 -1.07 -6.41
CA TRP A 52 7.16 -1.99 -5.42
C TRP A 52 6.29 -3.26 -5.31
N ARG A 53 6.90 -4.40 -4.98
CA ARG A 53 6.21 -5.68 -4.76
C ARG A 53 7.04 -6.57 -3.86
N GLN A 54 6.39 -7.26 -2.93
CA GLN A 54 7.03 -8.25 -2.07
C GLN A 54 6.05 -9.31 -1.57
N ASP A 55 6.59 -10.47 -1.17
CA ASP A 55 5.86 -11.49 -0.42
C ASP A 55 5.45 -10.96 0.97
N ILE A 56 4.25 -11.33 1.43
CA ILE A 56 3.73 -10.89 2.72
C ILE A 56 4.62 -11.33 3.87
N ASN A 57 5.19 -12.53 3.86
CA ASN A 57 6.03 -12.99 4.97
C ASN A 57 7.27 -12.13 5.09
N THR A 58 7.92 -11.83 3.96
CA THR A 58 9.10 -10.95 3.95
C THR A 58 8.73 -9.51 4.36
N PHE A 59 7.57 -9.01 3.95
CA PHE A 59 7.11 -7.69 4.36
C PHE A 59 6.85 -7.62 5.87
N LEU A 60 6.21 -8.65 6.42
CA LEU A 60 5.98 -8.78 7.86
C LEU A 60 7.30 -8.85 8.63
N ASP A 61 8.29 -9.61 8.15
CA ASP A 61 9.63 -9.68 8.76
C ASP A 61 10.35 -8.33 8.78
N ILE A 62 10.02 -7.39 7.89
CA ILE A 62 10.58 -6.03 7.87
C ILE A 62 9.81 -5.11 8.83
N ILE A 63 8.49 -5.25 8.91
CA ILE A 63 7.62 -4.39 9.71
C ILE A 63 7.64 -4.75 11.20
N TYR A 64 7.65 -6.04 11.53
CA TYR A 64 7.61 -6.51 12.92
C TYR A 64 8.78 -6.01 13.79
N PRO A 65 10.05 -6.12 13.36
CA PRO A 65 11.19 -5.66 14.17
C PRO A 65 11.33 -4.13 14.23
N GLN A 66 10.67 -3.37 13.34
CA GLN A 66 10.71 -1.90 13.37
C GLN A 66 9.77 -1.26 14.41
N GLY A 67 9.15 -2.06 15.29
CA GLY A 67 8.26 -1.55 16.33
C GLY A 67 6.92 -1.00 15.79
N LEU A 68 6.65 -1.14 14.49
CA LEU A 68 5.32 -0.92 13.90
C LEU A 68 4.33 -2.02 14.34
N ALA A 69 4.85 -3.17 14.77
CA ALA A 69 4.11 -4.27 15.40
C ALA A 69 3.29 -3.88 16.64
N SER A 70 3.80 -2.95 17.46
CA SER A 70 3.10 -2.55 18.68
C SER A 70 1.90 -1.62 18.39
N LYS A 71 1.81 -1.06 17.19
CA LYS A 71 0.59 -0.42 16.64
C LYS A 71 -0.32 -1.40 15.89
N SER A 72 0.12 -2.65 15.65
CA SER A 72 -0.49 -3.58 14.71
C SER A 72 -1.38 -4.65 15.33
N VAL A 73 -1.66 -4.60 16.64
CA VAL A 73 -2.48 -5.64 17.29
C VAL A 73 -3.90 -5.70 16.69
N ASP A 74 -4.38 -4.58 16.13
CA ASP A 74 -5.71 -4.46 15.52
C ASP A 74 -5.71 -4.00 14.04
N LYS A 75 -4.54 -3.70 13.44
CA LYS A 75 -4.47 -3.15 12.06
C LYS A 75 -4.06 -4.20 11.03
N SER A 76 -4.76 -4.21 9.91
CA SER A 76 -4.42 -5.06 8.76
C SER A 76 -3.12 -4.61 8.07
N VAL A 77 -2.44 -5.53 7.40
CA VAL A 77 -1.22 -5.27 6.60
C VAL A 77 -1.45 -4.15 5.57
N LEU A 78 -2.65 -4.10 4.99
CA LEU A 78 -3.05 -3.06 4.05
C LEU A 78 -3.12 -1.69 4.73
N GLU A 79 -3.73 -1.60 5.91
CA GLU A 79 -3.84 -0.33 6.66
C GLU A 79 -2.48 0.22 7.07
N ILE A 80 -1.56 -0.66 7.51
CA ILE A 80 -0.18 -0.26 7.83
C ILE A 80 0.50 0.32 6.59
N SER A 81 0.33 -0.35 5.44
CA SER A 81 0.91 0.08 4.17
C SER A 81 0.32 1.41 3.69
N VAL A 82 -0.98 1.62 3.88
CA VAL A 82 -1.66 2.90 3.63
C VAL A 82 -1.13 3.99 4.56
N GLU A 83 -0.96 3.72 5.86
CA GLU A 83 -0.41 4.68 6.82
C GLU A 83 1.03 5.08 6.47
N LEU A 84 1.86 4.13 6.01
CA LEU A 84 3.21 4.42 5.55
C LEU A 84 3.23 5.28 4.28
N ALA A 85 2.34 4.96 3.33
CA ALA A 85 2.26 5.65 2.05
C ALA A 85 1.62 7.05 2.14
N THR A 86 0.72 7.30 3.08
CA THR A 86 0.15 8.65 3.32
C THR A 86 1.14 9.64 3.91
N GLN A 87 2.26 9.15 4.44
CA GLN A 87 3.40 9.99 4.84
C GLN A 87 4.29 10.38 3.64
N CYS A 88 4.05 9.82 2.45
CA CYS A 88 4.75 10.18 1.23
C CYS A 88 3.94 11.22 0.44
N THR A 89 4.65 12.20 -0.12
CA THR A 89 4.08 13.28 -0.95
C THR A 89 4.28 13.02 -2.44
N THR A 90 5.28 12.21 -2.81
CA THR A 90 5.64 11.91 -4.20
C THR A 90 5.84 10.42 -4.46
N ILE A 91 5.75 10.00 -5.73
CA ILE A 91 6.08 8.61 -6.13
C ILE A 91 7.52 8.23 -5.75
N LYS A 92 8.45 9.19 -5.78
CA LYS A 92 9.86 8.91 -5.47
C LYS A 92 10.01 8.49 -4.01
N GLU A 93 9.39 9.23 -3.09
CA GLU A 93 9.40 8.90 -1.67
C GLU A 93 8.76 7.54 -1.39
N VAL A 94 7.70 7.18 -2.12
CA VAL A 94 7.08 5.85 -2.01
C VAL A 94 8.09 4.75 -2.37
N LYS A 95 8.91 4.93 -3.41
CA LYS A 95 9.93 3.94 -3.80
C LYS A 95 11.13 3.85 -2.85
N GLU A 96 11.43 4.93 -2.13
CA GLU A 96 12.55 4.95 -1.18
C GLU A 96 12.15 4.39 0.19
N LYS A 97 10.86 4.47 0.52
CA LYS A 97 10.31 4.05 1.81
C LYS A 97 9.87 2.59 1.87
N PHE A 98 9.50 2.01 0.73
CA PHE A 98 9.15 0.60 0.57
C PHE A 98 10.28 -0.11 -0.17
#